data_AF-K9GYM7-F1
#
_entry.id   AF-K9GYM7-F1
#
_cell.length_a   1.000
_cell.length_b   1.000
_cell.length_c   1.000
_cell.angle_alpha   90.00
_cell.angle_beta   90.00
_cell.angle_gamma   90.00
#
_symmetry.space_group_name_H-M   'P 1'
#
loop_
_entity.id
_entity.type
_entity.pdbx_description
1 polymer ?
#
loop_
_entity_poly.entity_id
_entity_poly.type
_entity_poly.pdbx_seq_one_letter_code
_entity_poly.pdbx_strand_id
1 'polypeptide(L)'
;MADLPDDWDDAPEFDATNSADPDAAGMLKVSRAVLGLTQQRLADLMDIPLATLRNWEQRRTVPDDAARTLITLLFRHPREVAAMLETDRAA
;
A
#
# COMPACT_ATOMS: atom_id res chain seq x y z
N MET A 1 24.22 -13.52 30.08
CA MET A 1 22.82 -13.83 29.69
C MET A 1 22.02 -12.62 30.10
N ALA A 2 21.52 -11.83 29.14
CA ALA A 2 20.73 -10.65 29.48
C ALA A 2 19.39 -11.11 30.04
N ASP A 3 18.99 -10.51 31.17
CA ASP A 3 17.70 -10.71 31.82
C ASP A 3 16.63 -10.12 30.91
N LEU A 4 15.94 -10.99 30.16
CA LEU A 4 14.82 -10.57 29.33
C LEU A 4 13.65 -10.23 30.26
N PRO A 5 12.93 -9.12 30.02
CA PRO A 5 11.78 -8.78 30.83
C PRO A 5 10.68 -9.85 30.70
N ASP A 6 10.00 -10.12 31.81
CA ASP A 6 9.01 -11.20 32.04
C ASP A 6 7.81 -11.16 31.08
N ASP A 7 7.60 -10.02 30.39
CA ASP A 7 6.50 -9.77 29.47
C ASP A 7 6.77 -10.25 28.03
N TRP A 8 7.98 -10.74 27.73
CA TRP A 8 8.32 -11.27 26.40
C TRP A 8 7.76 -12.68 26.18
N ASP A 9 7.48 -13.45 27.23
CA ASP A 9 6.90 -14.81 27.13
C ASP A 9 5.45 -14.81 26.60
N ASP A 10 4.75 -13.67 26.71
CA ASP A 10 3.38 -13.49 26.19
C ASP A 10 3.35 -12.96 24.74
N ALA A 11 4.50 -12.70 24.12
CA ALA A 11 4.53 -12.29 22.73
C ALA A 11 3.98 -13.45 21.86
N PRO A 12 2.97 -13.20 21.01
CA PRO A 12 2.45 -14.24 20.15
C PRO A 12 3.61 -14.81 19.31
N GLU A 13 3.71 -16.14 19.26
CA GLU A 13 4.68 -16.81 18.39
C GLU A 13 4.56 -16.22 16.98
N PHE A 14 5.71 -15.86 16.39
CA PHE A 14 5.76 -15.38 15.03
C PHE A 14 5.28 -16.50 14.10
N ASP A 15 3.99 -16.51 13.82
CA ASP A 15 3.39 -17.44 12.88
C ASP A 15 3.61 -16.90 11.47
N ALA A 16 4.62 -17.46 10.79
CA ALA A 16 4.90 -17.17 9.38
C ALA A 16 3.69 -17.46 8.46
N THR A 17 2.71 -18.24 8.93
CA THR A 17 1.46 -18.57 8.24
C THR A 17 0.37 -17.54 8.46
N ASN A 18 0.42 -16.74 9.54
CA ASN A 18 -0.46 -15.61 9.81
C ASN A 18 0.10 -14.32 9.20
N SER A 19 0.50 -14.40 7.92
CA SER A 19 0.75 -13.20 7.14
C SER A 19 -0.61 -12.65 6.74
N ALA A 20 -1.25 -11.85 7.60
CA ALA A 20 -2.45 -11.13 7.21
C ALA A 20 -2.19 -10.43 5.88
N ASP A 21 -3.00 -10.71 4.85
CA ASP A 21 -2.87 -10.06 3.56
C ASP A 21 -2.75 -8.55 3.78
N PRO A 22 -1.82 -7.86 3.07
CA PRO A 22 -1.64 -6.45 3.27
C PRO A 22 -2.97 -5.73 2.99
N ASP A 23 -3.39 -4.87 3.92
CA ASP A 23 -4.54 -4.00 3.67
C ASP A 23 -4.27 -3.05 2.49
N ALA A 24 -5.30 -2.32 2.05
CA ALA A 24 -5.17 -1.40 0.92
C ALA A 24 -4.06 -0.35 1.10
N ALA A 25 -3.82 0.12 2.32
CA ALA A 25 -2.76 1.08 2.60
C ALA A 25 -1.37 0.44 2.45
N GLY A 26 -1.21 -0.81 2.89
CA GLY A 26 0.00 -1.61 2.71
C GLY A 26 0.27 -1.90 1.25
N MET A 27 -0.74 -2.39 0.53
CA MET A 27 -0.67 -2.64 -0.91
C MET A 27 -0.23 -1.38 -1.67
N LEU A 28 -0.87 -0.24 -1.41
CA LEU A 28 -0.55 1.03 -2.05
C LEU A 28 0.90 1.49 -1.82
N LYS A 29 1.40 1.38 -0.57
CA LYS A 29 2.80 1.71 -0.24
C LYS A 29 3.79 0.81 -0.96
N VAL A 30 3.51 -0.49 -1.02
CA VAL A 30 4.38 -1.46 -1.70
C VAL A 30 4.41 -1.17 -3.20
N SER A 31 3.24 -0.97 -3.83
CA SER A 31 3.17 -0.61 -5.25
C SER A 31 3.98 0.66 -5.56
N ARG A 32 3.86 1.70 -4.72
CA ARG A 32 4.64 2.93 -4.87
C ARG A 32 6.15 2.68 -4.81
N ALA A 33 6.58 1.86 -3.85
CA ALA A 33 7.99 1.53 -3.67
C ALA A 33 8.54 0.72 -4.86
N VAL A 34 7.79 -0.28 -5.35
CA VAL A 34 8.16 -1.09 -6.52
C VAL A 34 8.28 -0.23 -7.78
N LEU A 35 7.41 0.77 -7.93
CA LEU A 35 7.43 1.70 -9.06
C LEU A 35 8.49 2.81 -8.90
N GLY A 36 9.11 2.96 -7.74
CA GLY A 36 10.08 4.03 -7.48
C GLY A 36 9.47 5.44 -7.54
N LEU A 37 8.16 5.57 -7.32
CA LEU A 37 7.46 6.85 -7.42
C LEU A 37 7.43 7.61 -6.09
N THR A 38 7.45 8.94 -6.19
CA THR A 38 7.10 9.80 -5.04
C THR A 38 5.59 9.73 -4.76
N GLN A 39 5.16 10.14 -3.57
CA GLN A 39 3.73 10.27 -3.26
C GLN A 39 3.03 11.20 -4.25
N GLN A 40 3.66 12.31 -4.64
CA GLN A 40 3.09 13.23 -5.63
C GLN A 40 2.86 12.52 -6.97
N ARG A 41 3.88 11.81 -7.48
CA ARG A 41 3.77 11.13 -8.77
C ARG A 41 2.73 10.02 -8.78
N LEU A 42 2.59 9.27 -7.68
CA LEU A 42 1.56 8.25 -7.59
C LEU A 42 0.16 8.85 -7.46
N ALA A 43 0.01 9.94 -6.71
CA ALA A 43 -1.26 10.66 -6.62
C ALA A 43 -1.68 11.21 -7.99
N ASP A 44 -0.73 11.80 -8.73
CA ASP A 44 -0.97 12.25 -10.10
C ASP A 44 -1.38 11.07 -10.98
N LEU A 45 -0.64 9.95 -10.96
CA LEU A 45 -0.91 8.76 -11.78
C LEU A 45 -2.31 8.19 -11.54
N MET A 46 -2.76 8.13 -10.28
CA MET A 46 -4.08 7.63 -9.89
C MET A 46 -5.20 8.67 -10.03
N ASP A 47 -4.87 9.90 -10.46
CA ASP A 47 -5.77 11.05 -10.56
C ASP A 47 -6.54 11.35 -9.25
N ILE A 48 -5.81 11.36 -8.14
CA ILE A 48 -6.35 11.70 -6.82
C ILE A 48 -5.57 12.83 -6.16
N PRO A 49 -6.19 13.61 -5.26
CA PRO A 49 -5.46 14.59 -4.47
C PRO A 49 -4.34 13.94 -3.65
N LEU A 50 -3.16 14.60 -3.58
CA LEU A 50 -2.05 14.13 -2.74
C LEU A 50 -2.46 13.90 -1.28
N ALA A 51 -3.34 14.76 -0.75
CA ALA A 51 -3.88 14.62 0.59
C ALA A 51 -4.65 13.30 0.78
N THR A 52 -5.42 12.88 -0.23
CA THR A 52 -6.15 11.61 -0.24
C THR A 52 -5.17 10.43 -0.21
N LEU A 53 -4.17 10.42 -1.10
CA LEU A 53 -3.14 9.37 -1.11
C LEU A 53 -2.43 9.26 0.24
N ARG A 54 -2.04 10.40 0.83
CA ARG A 54 -1.37 10.44 2.15
C ARG A 54 -2.26 9.90 3.26
N ASN A 55 -3.54 10.30 3.27
CA ASN A 55 -4.49 9.83 4.27
C ASN A 55 -4.67 8.31 4.18
N TRP A 56 -4.76 7.75 2.97
CA TRP A 56 -4.84 6.31 2.76
C TRP A 56 -3.56 5.59 3.19
N GLU A 57 -2.38 6.02 2.74
CA GLU A 57 -1.10 5.41 3.14
C GLU A 57 -0.87 5.44 4.66
N GLN A 58 -1.38 6.47 5.34
CA GLN A 58 -1.30 6.63 6.79
C GLN A 58 -2.47 6.00 7.55
N ARG A 59 -3.42 5.34 6.86
CA ARG A 59 -4.64 4.75 7.44
C ARG A 59 -5.52 5.74 8.20
N ARG A 60 -5.46 7.03 7.85
CA ARG A 60 -6.34 8.08 8.40
C ARG A 60 -7.74 8.01 7.83
N THR A 61 -7.84 7.57 6.59
CA THR A 61 -9.10 7.25 5.91
C THR A 61 -8.93 5.95 5.15
N VAL A 62 -10.07 5.36 4.79
CA VAL A 62 -10.13 4.10 4.07
C VAL A 62 -10.52 4.40 2.62
N PRO A 63 -9.86 3.80 1.60
CA PRO A 63 -10.28 3.93 0.22
C PRO A 63 -11.67 3.29 0.03
N ASP A 64 -12.49 3.87 -0.84
CA ASP A 64 -13.76 3.28 -1.25
C ASP A 64 -13.54 1.99 -2.09
N ASP A 65 -14.64 1.31 -2.45
CA ASP A 65 -14.58 0.02 -3.12
C ASP A 65 -13.90 0.09 -4.50
N ALA A 66 -14.11 1.18 -5.25
CA ALA A 66 -13.48 1.39 -6.55
C ALA A 66 -11.97 1.62 -6.39
N ALA A 67 -11.57 2.47 -5.46
CA ALA A 67 -10.16 2.73 -5.14
C ALA A 67 -9.46 1.47 -4.61
N ARG A 68 -10.12 0.66 -3.78
CA ARG A 68 -9.58 -0.64 -3.31
C ARG A 68 -9.33 -1.59 -4.47
N THR A 69 -10.24 -1.65 -5.43
CA THR A 69 -10.08 -2.46 -6.64
C THR A 69 -8.86 -2.01 -7.43
N LEU A 70 -8.72 -0.70 -7.69
CA LEU A 70 -7.57 -0.14 -8.38
C LEU A 70 -6.25 -0.40 -7.64
N ILE A 71 -6.23 -0.19 -6.33
CA ILE A 71 -5.05 -0.45 -5.48
C ILE A 71 -4.65 -1.92 -5.55
N THR A 72 -5.63 -2.83 -5.54
CA THR A 72 -5.38 -4.27 -5.63
C THR A 72 -4.78 -4.64 -6.99
N LEU A 73 -5.32 -4.10 -8.08
CA LEU A 73 -4.77 -4.31 -9.42
C LEU A 73 -3.34 -3.75 -9.53
N LEU A 74 -3.13 -2.52 -9.07
CA LEU A 74 -1.82 -1.89 -9.04
C LEU A 74 -0.82 -2.67 -8.19
N PHE A 75 -1.26 -3.30 -7.10
CA PHE A 75 -0.40 -4.15 -6.28
C PHE A 75 0.00 -5.45 -6.97
N ARG A 76 -0.94 -6.10 -7.67
CA ARG A 76 -0.67 -7.35 -8.40
C ARG A 76 0.16 -7.14 -9.67
N HIS A 77 -0.03 -6.00 -10.33
CA HIS A 77 0.51 -5.68 -11.66
C HIS A 77 1.02 -4.23 -11.72
N PRO A 78 2.01 -3.84 -10.89
CA PRO A 78 2.38 -2.44 -10.72
C PRO A 78 2.81 -1.77 -12.01
N ARG A 79 3.65 -2.44 -12.82
CA ARG A 79 4.19 -1.86 -14.05
C ARG A 79 3.14 -1.82 -15.16
N GLU A 80 2.35 -2.87 -15.33
CA GLU A 80 1.32 -2.90 -16.38
C GLU A 80 0.21 -1.87 -16.11
N VAL A 81 -0.30 -1.83 -14.87
CA VAL A 81 -1.37 -0.88 -14.51
C VAL A 81 -0.87 0.55 -14.57
N ALA A 82 0.36 0.85 -14.11
CA ALA A 82 0.92 2.18 -14.25
C ALA A 82 1.04 2.61 -15.73
N ALA A 83 1.51 1.73 -16.62
CA ALA A 83 1.62 2.03 -18.04
C ALA A 83 0.25 2.27 -18.71
N MET A 84 -0.79 1.51 -18.32
CA MET A 84 -2.16 1.74 -18.78
C MET A 84 -2.69 3.11 -18.35
N LEU A 85 -2.53 3.46 -17.06
CA LEU A 85 -2.96 4.76 -16.53
C LEU A 85 -2.20 5.94 -17.18
N GLU A 86 -0.91 5.78 -17.48
CA GLU A 86 -0.15 6.79 -18.22
C GLU A 86 -0.64 6.97 -19.65
N THR A 87 -0.98 5.86 -20.33
CA THR A 87 -1.49 5.88 -21.71
C THR A 87 -2.84 6.57 -21.79
N ASP A 88 -3.78 6.23 -20.90
CA ASP A 88 -5.13 6.82 -20.88
C ASP A 88 -5.10 8.33 -20.61
N ARG A 89 -4.06 8.82 -19.92
CA ARG A 89 -3.86 10.26 -19.68
C ARG A 89 -3.21 11.01 -20.84
N ALA A 90 -2.55 10.30 -21.75
CA ALA A 90 -1.93 10.89 -22.94
C ALA A 90 -2.88 10.93 -24.15
N ALA A 91 -4.04 10.27 -24.06
CA ALA A 91 -5.13 10.27 -25.04
C ALA A 91 -6.07 11.47 -24.87
#